data_AF-A0A812QGZ8-F1
#
_entry.id   AF-A0A812QGZ8-F1
#
_cell.length_a   1.000
_cell.length_b   1.000
_cell.length_c   1.000
_cell.angle_alpha   90.00
_cell.angle_beta   90.00
_cell.angle_gamma   90.00
#
_symmetry.space_group_name_H-M   'P 1'
#
loop_
_entity.id
_entity.type
_entity.pdbx_description
1 polymer ?
#
loop_
_entity_poly.entity_id
_entity_poly.type
_entity_poly.pdbx_seq_one_letter_code
_entity_poly.pdbx_strand_id
1 'polypeptide(L)'
;MKGIGTLKERIGDRSQEVASNSKPLEEVQQKNKQLRAILQRLAWPRLGFFTVHGITHNLPWPPKLKLLSAEQGPAIRTLRYLSGFFDGDGCVTCSGSLSGCTLSVRQSYDKAEVLVLLCKTFGGRVYKGQDGLGLRKPLLDWVICGAPARRCANLLAIHSIVKKKQLLLAASWPDDARRRPDCKASLHSLKLCDSAVAGPCTWEYVAGFFDAEGCLQLYNRSTLRLAIKQKFATVLHCLQEFLVESCDAGANIYAGNGYFALYISRTSACKTVLQIMLDAGLLIKKQNAELALNTTHENAAKVRLTLAELVGNQMFGRRLDDAGMNRVPKAARRPVPRDEQAGKIGGGISGAQMQVLTVTLDEQEALKKALAALQKEGRSAADMAAHTEARVREGHLVMMS
;
A
#
# COMPACT_ATOMS: atom_id res chain seq x y z
N MET A 1 -27.47 9.85 69.32
CA MET A 1 -27.72 8.46 68.88
C MET A 1 -28.47 8.46 67.55
N LYS A 2 -27.76 8.35 66.41
CA LYS A 2 -28.32 8.07 65.09
C LYS A 2 -27.32 7.16 64.34
N GLY A 3 -27.83 6.06 63.81
CA GLY A 3 -27.09 4.87 63.44
C GLY A 3 -26.20 4.99 62.20
N ILE A 4 -25.04 4.34 62.29
CA ILE A 4 -24.12 4.05 61.19
C ILE A 4 -24.61 2.73 60.56
N GLY A 5 -25.44 2.85 59.52
CA GLY A 5 -25.86 1.73 58.68
C GLY A 5 -24.77 1.39 57.65
N THR A 6 -24.47 0.10 57.57
CA THR A 6 -23.39 -0.59 56.85
C THR A 6 -23.43 -0.41 55.32
N LEU A 7 -22.42 0.27 54.77
CA LEU A 7 -22.20 0.41 53.32
C LEU A 7 -21.59 -0.85 52.65
N LYS A 8 -21.37 -1.93 53.41
CA LYS A 8 -20.68 -3.15 52.96
C LYS A 8 -21.56 -4.13 52.17
N GLU A 9 -22.89 -4.04 52.25
CA GLU A 9 -23.79 -5.02 51.60
C GLU A 9 -24.16 -4.66 50.15
N ARG A 10 -23.88 -3.45 49.65
CA ARG A 10 -24.18 -3.06 48.26
C ARG A 10 -23.05 -3.32 47.25
N ILE A 11 -21.90 -3.83 47.70
CA ILE A 11 -20.75 -4.14 46.83
C ILE A 11 -20.71 -5.63 46.43
N GLY A 12 -21.40 -6.51 47.19
CA GLY A 12 -21.43 -7.95 46.93
C GLY A 12 -22.19 -8.37 45.67
N ASP A 13 -23.24 -7.62 45.28
CA ASP A 13 -24.20 -8.06 44.27
C ASP A 13 -23.82 -7.66 42.83
N ARG A 14 -22.94 -6.67 42.65
CA ARG A 14 -22.48 -6.24 41.31
C ARG A 14 -21.39 -7.11 40.69
N SER A 15 -20.77 -8.00 41.49
CA SER A 15 -19.67 -8.85 41.00
C SER A 15 -20.17 -10.10 40.27
N GLN A 16 -21.41 -10.54 40.52
CA GLN A 16 -22.00 -11.71 39.83
C GLN A 16 -22.58 -11.37 38.45
N GLU A 17 -23.05 -10.14 38.22
CA GLU A 17 -23.65 -9.73 36.94
C GLU A 17 -22.60 -9.49 35.83
N VAL A 18 -21.38 -9.10 36.20
CA VAL A 18 -20.27 -8.86 35.25
C VAL A 18 -19.68 -10.16 34.70
N ALA A 19 -19.74 -11.27 35.45
CA ALA A 19 -19.24 -12.57 35.01
C ALA A 19 -20.06 -13.14 33.82
N SER A 20 -21.35 -12.80 33.72
CA SER A 20 -22.27 -13.29 32.68
C SER A 20 -21.97 -12.74 31.28
N ASN A 21 -21.47 -11.50 31.17
CA ASN A 21 -21.24 -10.80 29.89
C ASN A 21 -19.84 -10.99 29.27
N SER A 22 -18.97 -11.77 29.91
CA SER A 22 -17.61 -12.05 29.39
C SER A 22 -17.59 -13.13 28.29
N LYS A 23 -18.46 -14.14 28.40
CA LYS A 23 -18.57 -15.27 27.45
C LYS A 23 -18.87 -14.84 26.01
N PRO A 24 -19.76 -13.87 25.73
CA PRO A 24 -20.01 -13.40 24.36
C PRO A 24 -18.79 -12.79 23.68
N LEU A 25 -17.92 -12.08 24.42
CA LEU A 25 -16.77 -11.41 23.82
C LEU A 25 -15.67 -12.39 23.40
N GLU A 26 -15.34 -13.32 24.28
CA GLU A 26 -14.37 -14.38 23.98
C GLU A 26 -14.85 -15.23 22.80
N GLU A 27 -16.15 -15.52 22.73
CA GLU A 27 -16.74 -16.27 21.63
C GLU A 27 -16.60 -15.53 20.28
N VAL A 28 -16.91 -14.21 20.23
CA VAL A 28 -16.76 -13.45 18.98
C VAL A 28 -15.28 -13.31 18.60
N GLN A 29 -14.38 -13.07 19.55
CA GLN A 29 -12.93 -13.03 19.28
C GLN A 29 -12.44 -14.37 18.72
N GLN A 30 -12.88 -15.48 19.30
CA GLN A 30 -12.55 -16.82 18.82
C GLN A 30 -13.12 -17.08 17.43
N LYS A 31 -14.36 -16.67 17.14
CA LYS A 31 -14.96 -16.76 15.79
C LYS A 31 -14.19 -15.92 14.77
N ASN A 32 -13.76 -14.70 15.13
CA ASN A 32 -12.93 -13.87 14.24
C ASN A 32 -11.56 -14.49 13.99
N LYS A 33 -10.94 -15.09 15.01
CA LYS A 33 -9.69 -15.86 14.86
C LYS A 33 -9.89 -17.03 13.90
N GLN A 34 -10.98 -17.79 14.03
CA GLN A 34 -11.32 -18.90 13.14
C GLN A 34 -11.58 -18.42 11.70
N LEU A 35 -12.37 -17.38 11.50
CA LEU A 35 -12.65 -16.81 10.18
C LEU A 35 -11.38 -16.29 9.51
N ARG A 36 -10.51 -15.60 10.25
CA ARG A 36 -9.19 -15.16 9.75
C ARG A 36 -8.33 -16.36 9.34
N ALA A 37 -8.32 -17.44 10.11
CA ALA A 37 -7.58 -18.66 9.77
C ALA A 37 -8.14 -19.34 8.50
N ILE A 38 -9.46 -19.34 8.32
CA ILE A 38 -10.10 -19.84 7.09
C ILE A 38 -9.73 -18.95 5.91
N LEU A 39 -9.94 -17.63 6.00
CA LEU A 39 -9.64 -16.69 4.92
C LEU A 39 -8.18 -16.76 4.50
N GLN A 40 -7.23 -16.85 5.44
CA GLN A 40 -5.80 -16.97 5.14
C GLN A 40 -5.42 -18.21 4.31
N ARG A 41 -6.30 -19.19 4.17
CA ARG A 41 -6.08 -20.41 3.37
C ARG A 41 -6.80 -20.40 2.02
N LEU A 42 -7.67 -19.42 1.77
CA LEU A 42 -8.43 -19.35 0.53
C LEU A 42 -7.56 -18.78 -0.59
N ALA A 43 -7.28 -19.61 -1.59
CA ALA A 43 -6.61 -19.18 -2.79
C ALA A 43 -7.53 -18.26 -3.60
N TRP A 44 -6.98 -17.19 -4.13
CA TRP A 44 -7.65 -16.41 -5.16
C TRP A 44 -7.66 -17.21 -6.47
N PRO A 45 -8.63 -16.95 -7.37
CA PRO A 45 -8.58 -17.47 -8.72
C PRO A 45 -7.25 -17.07 -9.38
N ARG A 46 -6.71 -17.99 -10.19
CA ARG A 46 -5.47 -17.72 -10.92
C ARG A 46 -5.69 -16.52 -11.85
N LEU A 47 -4.90 -15.47 -11.64
CA LEU A 47 -5.00 -14.26 -12.43
C LEU A 47 -4.49 -14.49 -13.86
N GLY A 48 -5.40 -14.47 -14.84
CA GLY A 48 -5.10 -14.60 -16.27
C GLY A 48 -5.11 -13.28 -17.05
N PHE A 49 -5.68 -12.22 -16.48
CA PHE A 49 -5.77 -10.90 -17.08
C PHE A 49 -5.85 -9.81 -16.01
N PHE A 50 -5.71 -8.55 -16.39
CA PHE A 50 -5.96 -7.39 -15.54
C PHE A 50 -6.61 -6.27 -16.37
N THR A 51 -7.26 -5.31 -15.71
CA THR A 51 -7.97 -4.21 -16.39
C THR A 51 -7.41 -2.86 -15.95
N VAL A 52 -7.10 -2.00 -16.92
CA VAL A 52 -6.65 -0.62 -16.69
C VAL A 52 -7.48 0.31 -17.56
N HIS A 53 -8.13 1.30 -16.96
CA HIS A 53 -9.02 2.25 -17.65
C HIS A 53 -10.07 1.57 -18.55
N GLY A 54 -10.68 0.48 -18.07
CA GLY A 54 -11.70 -0.28 -18.81
C GLY A 54 -11.15 -1.20 -19.91
N ILE A 55 -9.83 -1.24 -20.14
CA ILE A 55 -9.20 -2.12 -21.13
C ILE A 55 -8.62 -3.34 -20.43
N THR A 56 -9.01 -4.53 -20.91
CA THR A 56 -8.54 -5.82 -20.37
C THR A 56 -7.28 -6.30 -21.11
N HIS A 57 -6.28 -6.69 -20.33
CA HIS A 57 -4.96 -7.14 -20.78
C HIS A 57 -4.70 -8.58 -20.33
N ASN A 58 -4.50 -9.49 -21.29
CA ASN A 58 -4.15 -10.89 -21.00
C ASN A 58 -2.70 -11.00 -20.48
N LEU A 59 -2.46 -11.90 -19.53
CA LEU A 59 -1.14 -12.22 -18.98
C LEU A 59 -0.53 -13.46 -19.66
N PRO A 60 0.78 -13.46 -19.96
CA PRO A 60 1.69 -12.32 -19.85
C PRO A 60 1.29 -11.24 -20.86
N TRP A 61 1.34 -9.97 -20.46
CA TRP A 61 1.01 -8.87 -21.35
C TRP A 61 2.30 -8.36 -21.99
N PRO A 62 2.55 -8.71 -23.27
CA PRO A 62 3.66 -8.11 -23.99
C PRO A 62 3.28 -6.68 -24.40
N PRO A 63 4.23 -5.76 -24.42
CA PRO A 63 4.01 -4.49 -25.07
C PRO A 63 3.85 -4.76 -26.56
N LYS A 64 2.70 -4.41 -27.14
CA LYS A 64 2.59 -4.14 -28.58
C LYS A 64 3.28 -2.80 -28.86
N LEU A 65 4.59 -2.73 -28.62
CA LEU A 65 5.34 -1.51 -28.85
C LEU A 65 5.57 -1.37 -30.36
N LYS A 66 4.90 -0.40 -30.97
CA LYS A 66 5.63 0.47 -31.90
C LYS A 66 6.61 1.21 -31.00
N LEU A 67 7.90 0.86 -31.04
CA LEU A 67 8.91 1.67 -30.36
C LEU A 67 8.59 3.12 -30.70
N LEU A 68 8.43 3.98 -29.68
CA LEU A 68 8.48 5.42 -29.90
C LEU A 68 9.66 5.65 -30.84
N SER A 69 9.44 6.38 -31.94
CA SER A 69 10.53 6.71 -32.85
C SER A 69 11.67 7.23 -31.99
N ALA A 70 12.90 6.76 -32.25
CA ALA A 70 14.06 7.02 -31.38
C ALA A 70 14.27 8.51 -31.09
N GLU A 71 13.68 9.38 -31.91
CA GLU A 71 13.68 10.83 -31.83
C GLU A 71 12.78 11.41 -30.72
N GLN A 72 11.71 10.72 -30.32
CA GLN A 72 10.77 11.17 -29.28
C GLN A 72 10.99 10.36 -28.02
N GLY A 73 12.08 10.65 -27.30
CA GLY A 73 12.31 10.09 -25.97
C GLY A 73 11.11 10.32 -25.03
N PRO A 74 11.01 9.59 -23.90
CA PRO A 74 9.92 9.79 -22.96
C PRO A 74 9.83 11.23 -22.47
N ALA A 75 8.62 11.74 -22.32
CA ALA A 75 8.40 13.06 -21.74
C ALA A 75 9.09 13.17 -20.37
N ILE A 76 9.83 14.26 -20.15
CA ILE A 76 10.64 14.46 -18.93
C ILE A 76 9.82 14.34 -17.64
N ARG A 77 8.57 14.81 -17.65
CA ARG A 77 7.63 14.70 -16.52
C ARG A 77 7.36 13.23 -16.16
N THR A 78 7.13 12.39 -17.16
CA THR A 78 6.95 10.95 -17.00
C THR A 78 8.21 10.29 -16.45
N LEU A 79 9.40 10.67 -16.91
CA LEU A 79 10.66 10.12 -16.38
C LEU A 79 10.88 10.48 -14.91
N ARG A 80 10.61 11.72 -14.51
CA ARG A 80 10.70 12.17 -13.11
C ARG A 80 9.72 11.40 -12.22
N TYR A 81 8.46 11.29 -12.66
CA TYR A 81 7.44 10.50 -11.97
C TYR A 81 7.86 9.03 -11.82
N LEU A 82 8.26 8.36 -12.91
CA LEU A 82 8.64 6.95 -12.87
C LEU A 82 9.93 6.72 -12.07
N SER A 83 10.84 7.70 -11.99
CA SER A 83 12.03 7.62 -11.14
C SER A 83 11.66 7.67 -9.66
N GLY A 84 10.76 8.57 -9.26
CA GLY A 84 10.22 8.59 -7.91
C GLY A 84 9.48 7.30 -7.57
N PHE A 85 8.62 6.80 -8.47
CA PHE A 85 7.91 5.55 -8.24
C PHE A 85 8.87 4.35 -8.11
N PHE A 86 9.86 4.26 -8.98
CA PHE A 86 10.87 3.20 -8.93
C PHE A 86 11.75 3.28 -7.68
N ASP A 87 12.02 4.48 -7.18
CA ASP A 87 12.76 4.66 -5.92
C ASP A 87 12.00 4.16 -4.70
N GLY A 88 10.67 4.11 -4.73
CA GLY A 88 9.87 3.41 -3.73
C GLY A 88 9.83 1.90 -4.03
N ASP A 89 9.02 1.51 -5.00
CA ASP A 89 8.61 0.11 -5.22
C ASP A 89 9.45 -0.65 -6.27
N GLY A 90 10.41 0.02 -6.90
CA GLY A 90 11.30 -0.60 -7.87
C GLY A 90 12.36 -1.50 -7.23
N CYS A 91 12.91 -2.41 -8.02
CA CYS A 91 13.98 -3.28 -7.59
C CYS A 91 14.99 -3.49 -8.71
N VAL A 92 16.27 -3.31 -8.37
CA VAL A 92 17.40 -3.72 -9.21
C VAL A 92 17.87 -5.08 -8.72
N THR A 93 17.87 -6.09 -9.58
CA THR A 93 18.31 -7.45 -9.26
C THR A 93 19.24 -7.99 -10.33
N CYS A 94 19.95 -9.07 -10.01
CA CYS A 94 20.71 -9.85 -10.97
C CYS A 94 20.39 -11.34 -10.74
N SER A 95 19.99 -12.03 -11.80
CA SER A 95 19.85 -13.49 -11.76
C SER A 95 21.17 -14.14 -12.18
N GLY A 96 21.58 -15.21 -11.50
CA GLY A 96 22.80 -15.94 -11.86
C GLY A 96 22.73 -16.58 -13.25
N SER A 97 21.53 -16.86 -13.75
CA SER A 97 21.30 -17.43 -15.09
C SER A 97 21.25 -16.40 -16.21
N LEU A 98 21.17 -15.10 -15.89
CA LEU A 98 21.04 -14.05 -16.89
C LEU A 98 22.38 -13.36 -17.12
N SER A 99 22.63 -12.97 -18.37
CA SER A 99 23.82 -12.21 -18.75
C SER A 99 23.79 -10.74 -18.27
N GLY A 100 22.75 -10.32 -17.53
CA GLY A 100 22.52 -8.92 -17.19
C GLY A 100 21.75 -8.69 -15.89
N CYS A 101 21.55 -7.41 -15.58
CA CYS A 101 20.66 -6.95 -14.54
C CYS A 101 19.19 -7.01 -14.99
N THR A 102 18.30 -7.11 -14.01
CA THR A 102 16.85 -7.07 -14.15
C THR A 102 16.30 -5.92 -13.32
N LEU A 103 15.50 -5.06 -13.95
CA LEU A 103 14.69 -4.08 -13.23
C LEU A 103 13.29 -4.64 -13.12
N SER A 104 12.69 -4.51 -11.94
CA SER A 104 11.31 -4.92 -11.73
C SER A 104 10.55 -3.95 -10.84
N VAL A 105 9.24 -3.94 -11.00
CA VAL A 105 8.28 -3.23 -10.14
C VAL A 105 7.13 -4.18 -9.89
N ARG A 106 6.73 -4.33 -8.64
CA ARG A 106 5.64 -5.20 -8.21
C ARG A 106 4.49 -4.35 -7.69
N GLN A 107 3.27 -4.63 -8.13
CA GLN A 107 2.06 -3.94 -7.67
C GLN A 107 0.91 -4.92 -7.48
N SER A 108 -0.10 -4.53 -6.71
CA SER A 108 -1.37 -5.28 -6.72
C SER A 108 -2.07 -5.15 -8.07
N TYR A 109 -2.83 -6.17 -8.45
CA TYR A 109 -3.47 -6.23 -9.78
C TYR A 109 -4.44 -5.06 -10.07
N ASP A 110 -5.00 -4.47 -9.01
CA ASP A 110 -5.91 -3.32 -9.07
C ASP A 110 -5.21 -1.96 -9.02
N LYS A 111 -3.86 -1.96 -9.10
CA LYS A 111 -2.98 -0.78 -9.20
C LYS A 111 -2.02 -0.92 -10.38
N ALA A 112 -2.48 -1.56 -11.45
CA ALA A 112 -1.67 -1.93 -12.61
C ALA A 112 -1.36 -0.76 -13.55
N GLU A 113 -1.96 0.42 -13.35
CA GLU A 113 -1.81 1.61 -14.20
C GLU A 113 -0.34 2.01 -14.37
N VAL A 114 0.43 1.99 -13.27
CA VAL A 114 1.87 2.33 -13.31
C VAL A 114 2.69 1.25 -14.03
N LEU A 115 2.29 -0.02 -13.96
CA LEU A 115 2.95 -1.09 -14.71
C LEU A 115 2.73 -0.92 -16.21
N VAL A 116 1.53 -0.50 -16.61
CA VAL A 116 1.22 -0.13 -18.00
C VAL A 116 2.07 1.07 -18.44
N LEU A 117 2.21 2.09 -17.60
CA LEU A 117 3.04 3.25 -17.90
C LEU A 117 4.52 2.88 -18.04
N LEU A 118 5.07 2.04 -17.16
CA LEU A 118 6.43 1.50 -17.27
C LEU A 118 6.61 0.70 -18.56
N CYS A 119 5.66 -0.17 -18.90
CA CYS A 119 5.68 -0.95 -20.15
C CYS A 119 5.68 -0.07 -21.40
N LYS A 120 4.84 0.97 -21.43
CA LYS A 120 4.79 1.92 -22.55
C LYS A 120 6.05 2.76 -22.67
N THR A 121 6.66 3.12 -21.53
CA THR A 121 7.82 4.02 -21.50
C THR A 121 9.14 3.30 -21.79
N PHE A 122 9.34 2.12 -21.21
CA PHE A 122 10.63 1.42 -21.24
C PHE A 122 10.58 0.07 -21.96
N GLY A 123 9.39 -0.45 -22.28
CA GLY A 123 9.20 -1.84 -22.70
C GLY A 123 9.19 -2.78 -21.50
N GLY A 124 9.79 -3.96 -21.63
CA GLY A 124 9.62 -5.04 -20.63
C GLY A 124 8.27 -5.73 -20.80
N ARG A 125 7.84 -6.51 -19.81
CA ARG A 125 6.55 -7.22 -19.85
C ARG A 125 5.92 -7.24 -18.46
N VAL A 126 4.58 -7.33 -18.42
CA VAL A 126 3.83 -7.55 -17.19
C VAL A 126 3.44 -9.02 -17.08
N TYR A 127 3.76 -9.64 -15.96
CA TYR A 127 3.44 -11.02 -15.65
C TYR A 127 2.65 -11.11 -14.36
N LYS A 128 2.05 -12.27 -14.13
CA LYS A 128 1.58 -12.67 -12.81
C LYS A 128 2.81 -12.90 -11.91
N GLY A 129 2.94 -12.13 -10.84
CA GLY A 129 4.03 -12.27 -9.87
C GLY A 129 3.69 -13.28 -8.79
N GLN A 130 2.65 -13.00 -8.00
CA GLN A 130 2.21 -13.86 -6.89
C GLN A 130 0.69 -14.04 -6.93
N ASP A 131 0.23 -15.27 -6.71
CA ASP A 131 -1.20 -15.53 -6.52
C ASP A 131 -1.71 -14.91 -5.21
N GLY A 132 -2.98 -14.51 -5.21
CA GLY A 132 -3.63 -13.99 -4.01
C GLY A 132 -3.92 -15.11 -3.00
N LEU A 133 -3.89 -14.76 -1.72
CA LEU A 133 -4.24 -15.66 -0.63
C LEU A 133 -4.99 -14.90 0.46
N GLY A 134 -6.25 -15.27 0.70
CA GLY A 134 -7.13 -14.63 1.67
C GLY A 134 -7.32 -13.15 1.44
N LEU A 135 -6.88 -12.31 2.39
CA LEU A 135 -6.97 -10.85 2.26
C LEU A 135 -5.81 -10.25 1.43
N ARG A 136 -4.84 -11.07 1.00
CA ARG A 136 -3.73 -10.62 0.15
C ARG A 136 -4.15 -10.74 -1.31
N LYS A 137 -4.23 -9.60 -1.98
CA LYS A 137 -4.54 -9.51 -3.42
C LYS A 137 -3.42 -10.15 -4.26
N PRO A 138 -3.74 -10.71 -5.44
CA PRO A 138 -2.73 -11.09 -6.43
C PRO A 138 -1.82 -9.92 -6.80
N LEU A 139 -0.56 -10.24 -7.09
CA LEU A 139 0.46 -9.27 -7.48
C LEU A 139 0.86 -9.46 -8.94
N LEU A 140 1.08 -8.33 -9.62
CA LEU A 140 1.64 -8.23 -10.96
C LEU A 140 3.08 -7.75 -10.88
N ASP A 141 3.92 -8.30 -11.74
CA ASP A 141 5.33 -7.92 -11.86
C ASP A 141 5.57 -7.33 -13.25
N TRP A 142 5.96 -6.06 -13.33
CA TRP A 142 6.65 -5.52 -14.49
C TRP A 142 8.12 -5.90 -14.42
N VAL A 143 8.67 -6.44 -15.50
CA VAL A 143 10.06 -6.89 -15.58
C VAL A 143 10.69 -6.48 -16.90
N ILE A 144 11.91 -5.96 -16.85
CA ILE A 144 12.74 -5.67 -18.02
C ILE A 144 14.18 -6.17 -17.78
N CYS A 145 14.77 -6.77 -18.81
CA CYS A 145 16.10 -7.41 -18.77
C CYS A 145 16.98 -6.97 -19.94
N GLY A 146 18.28 -7.26 -19.87
CA GLY A 146 19.23 -7.11 -20.98
C GLY A 146 19.50 -5.65 -21.36
N ALA A 147 19.79 -5.39 -22.65
CA ALA A 147 20.08 -4.04 -23.14
C ALA A 147 18.94 -3.02 -22.90
N PRO A 148 17.64 -3.37 -23.06
CA PRO A 148 16.55 -2.50 -22.66
C PRO A 148 16.58 -2.11 -21.17
N ALA A 149 16.93 -3.04 -20.28
CA ALA A 149 17.07 -2.74 -18.84
C ALA A 149 18.22 -1.76 -18.57
N ARG A 150 19.36 -1.91 -19.24
CA ARG A 150 20.49 -0.95 -19.09
C ARG A 150 20.09 0.46 -19.50
N ARG A 151 19.39 0.59 -20.64
CA ARG A 151 18.86 1.89 -21.11
C ARG A 151 17.85 2.48 -20.13
N CYS A 152 16.91 1.66 -19.65
CA CYS A 152 15.94 2.07 -18.65
C CYS A 152 16.64 2.55 -17.36
N ALA A 153 17.63 1.79 -16.87
CA ALA A 153 18.40 2.16 -15.69
C ALA A 153 19.12 3.50 -15.86
N ASN A 154 19.72 3.73 -17.02
CA ASN A 154 20.39 5.00 -17.34
C ASN A 154 19.41 6.18 -17.28
N LEU A 155 18.21 6.03 -17.87
CA LEU A 155 17.19 7.09 -17.86
C LEU A 155 16.66 7.37 -16.45
N LEU A 156 16.37 6.34 -15.67
CA LEU A 156 15.86 6.48 -14.29
C LEU A 156 16.92 7.06 -13.35
N ALA A 157 18.21 6.72 -13.54
CA ALA A 157 19.30 7.19 -12.69
C ALA A 157 19.47 8.72 -12.69
N ILE A 158 18.99 9.41 -13.72
CA ILE A 158 19.08 10.87 -13.84
C ILE A 158 18.26 11.56 -12.74
N HIS A 159 17.07 11.02 -12.44
CA HIS A 159 16.12 11.62 -11.49
C HIS A 159 15.92 10.79 -10.22
N SER A 160 16.57 9.63 -10.11
CA SER A 160 16.55 8.82 -8.89
C SER A 160 17.41 9.46 -7.79
N ILE A 161 16.93 9.37 -6.56
CA ILE A 161 17.61 9.74 -5.32
C ILE A 161 18.00 8.46 -4.57
N VAL A 162 17.04 7.56 -4.29
CA VAL A 162 17.23 6.38 -3.44
C VAL A 162 18.07 5.31 -4.11
N LYS A 163 17.74 4.98 -5.36
CA LYS A 163 18.36 3.84 -6.07
C LYS A 163 19.37 4.29 -7.12
N LYS A 164 19.79 5.57 -7.12
CA LYS A 164 20.69 6.14 -8.13
C LYS A 164 21.95 5.32 -8.35
N LYS A 165 22.67 4.98 -7.27
CA LYS A 165 23.90 4.15 -7.36
C LYS A 165 23.62 2.75 -7.90
N GLN A 166 22.48 2.16 -7.53
CA GLN A 166 22.07 0.83 -8.01
C GLN A 166 21.72 0.86 -9.51
N LEU A 167 21.04 1.92 -9.95
CA LEU A 167 20.66 2.13 -11.34
C LEU A 167 21.88 2.44 -12.22
N LEU A 168 22.84 3.24 -11.74
CA LEU A 168 24.10 3.48 -12.45
C LEU A 168 24.89 2.17 -12.64
N LEU A 169 24.98 1.35 -11.59
CA LEU A 169 25.62 0.04 -11.67
C LEU A 169 24.90 -0.90 -12.66
N ALA A 170 23.55 -0.85 -12.70
CA ALA A 170 22.76 -1.60 -13.66
C ALA A 170 22.92 -1.09 -15.11
N ALA A 171 23.02 0.22 -15.31
CA ALA A 171 23.27 0.83 -16.61
C ALA A 171 24.63 0.41 -17.20
N SER A 172 25.65 0.32 -16.35
CA SER A 172 27.00 -0.11 -16.71
C SER A 172 27.25 -1.60 -16.45
N TRP A 173 26.22 -2.44 -16.39
CA TRP A 173 26.39 -3.86 -16.05
C TRP A 173 27.33 -4.54 -17.05
N PRO A 174 28.33 -5.33 -16.62
CA PRO A 174 29.35 -5.84 -17.54
C PRO A 174 28.83 -6.99 -18.41
N ASP A 175 29.24 -6.98 -19.67
CA ASP A 175 29.05 -8.11 -20.58
C ASP A 175 29.98 -9.28 -20.24
N ASP A 176 31.18 -9.00 -19.71
CA ASP A 176 32.10 -10.02 -19.23
C ASP A 176 31.57 -10.71 -17.96
N ALA A 177 31.38 -12.03 -18.05
CA ALA A 177 30.90 -12.87 -16.96
C ALA A 177 31.83 -12.85 -15.73
N ARG A 178 33.14 -12.64 -15.91
CA ARG A 178 34.13 -12.63 -14.82
C ARG A 178 33.95 -11.44 -13.87
N ARG A 179 33.41 -10.32 -14.37
CA ARG A 179 33.17 -9.07 -13.60
C ARG A 179 31.80 -9.00 -12.93
N ARG A 180 30.86 -9.89 -13.30
CA ARG A 180 29.50 -9.91 -12.76
C ARG A 180 29.41 -10.23 -11.26
N PRO A 181 30.24 -11.12 -10.69
CA PRO A 181 30.25 -11.36 -9.24
C PRO A 181 30.52 -10.09 -8.43
N ASP A 182 31.48 -9.26 -8.85
CA ASP A 182 31.81 -8.00 -8.16
C ASP A 182 30.67 -7.00 -8.24
N CYS A 183 30.02 -6.89 -9.41
CA CYS A 183 28.84 -6.04 -9.57
C CYS A 183 27.67 -6.54 -8.72
N LYS A 184 27.47 -7.86 -8.60
CA LYS A 184 26.46 -8.46 -7.72
C LYS A 184 26.74 -8.16 -6.24
N ALA A 185 27.99 -8.29 -5.81
CA ALA A 185 28.41 -7.97 -4.44
C ALA A 185 28.22 -6.46 -4.14
N SER A 186 28.59 -5.60 -5.10
CA SER A 186 28.39 -4.16 -5.01
C SER A 186 26.91 -3.80 -4.90
N LEU A 187 26.06 -4.38 -5.77
CA LEU A 187 24.62 -4.18 -5.73
C LEU A 187 24.01 -4.63 -4.40
N HIS A 188 24.48 -5.75 -3.85
CA HIS A 188 24.05 -6.22 -2.53
C HIS A 188 24.44 -5.24 -1.42
N SER A 189 25.69 -4.77 -1.41
CA SER A 189 26.17 -3.79 -0.43
C SER A 189 25.34 -2.50 -0.44
N LEU A 190 25.03 -1.97 -1.63
CA LEU A 190 24.20 -0.77 -1.80
C LEU A 190 22.77 -0.90 -1.23
N LYS A 191 22.24 -2.11 -1.05
CA LYS A 191 20.91 -2.34 -0.43
C LYS A 191 20.97 -2.38 1.09
N LEU A 192 22.14 -2.63 1.66
CA LEU A 192 22.34 -2.74 3.11
C LEU A 192 22.56 -1.39 3.77
N CYS A 193 23.20 -0.45 3.08
CA CYS A 193 23.48 0.90 3.57
C CYS A 193 22.59 1.97 2.91
N ASP A 194 22.59 3.18 3.50
CA ASP A 194 21.98 4.34 2.88
C ASP A 194 22.80 4.75 1.64
N SER A 195 22.35 4.29 0.47
CA SER A 195 22.98 4.58 -0.81
C SER A 195 22.32 5.73 -1.57
N ALA A 196 21.37 6.42 -0.92
CA ALA A 196 20.70 7.57 -1.51
C ALA A 196 21.71 8.68 -1.85
N VAL A 197 21.45 9.40 -2.93
CA VAL A 197 22.27 10.53 -3.38
C VAL A 197 21.38 11.75 -3.39
N ALA A 198 21.70 12.73 -2.53
CA ALA A 198 21.01 14.01 -2.51
C ALA A 198 21.04 14.63 -3.92
N GLY A 199 19.92 15.21 -4.32
CA GLY A 199 19.74 15.76 -5.66
C GLY A 199 18.46 16.58 -5.76
N PRO A 200 18.29 17.32 -6.86
CA PRO A 200 17.13 18.17 -7.05
C PRO A 200 15.86 17.31 -7.09
N CYS A 201 14.89 17.68 -6.25
CA CYS A 201 13.58 17.07 -6.23
C CYS A 201 12.62 17.86 -7.13
N THR A 202 11.61 17.20 -7.68
CA THR A 202 10.53 17.86 -8.43
C THR A 202 9.20 17.29 -8.00
N TRP A 203 8.11 18.02 -8.24
CA TRP A 203 6.78 17.56 -7.88
C TRP A 203 6.36 16.26 -8.58
N GLU A 204 6.82 16.02 -9.82
CA GLU A 204 6.58 14.73 -10.49
C GLU A 204 7.28 13.58 -9.75
N TYR A 205 8.54 13.77 -9.34
CA TYR A 205 9.26 12.78 -8.53
C TYR A 205 8.53 12.54 -7.21
N VAL A 206 8.12 13.59 -6.50
CA VAL A 206 7.38 13.47 -5.23
C VAL A 206 6.08 12.71 -5.43
N ALA A 207 5.31 13.01 -6.49
CA ALA A 207 4.07 12.30 -6.79
C ALA A 207 4.32 10.80 -7.04
N GLY A 208 5.33 10.44 -7.83
CA GLY A 208 5.70 9.04 -8.08
C GLY A 208 6.16 8.33 -6.80
N PHE A 209 7.02 8.99 -6.00
CA PHE A 209 7.51 8.43 -4.76
C PHE A 209 6.39 8.27 -3.72
N PHE A 210 5.44 9.21 -3.66
CA PHE A 210 4.26 9.11 -2.80
C PHE A 210 3.29 8.03 -3.26
N ASP A 211 3.16 7.79 -4.57
CA ASP A 211 2.36 6.69 -5.08
C ASP A 211 2.93 5.32 -4.72
N ALA A 212 4.23 5.18 -4.53
CA ALA A 212 4.87 3.98 -4.01
C ALA A 212 4.81 3.91 -2.46
N GLU A 213 5.42 4.89 -1.78
CA GLU A 213 5.75 4.83 -0.33
C GLU A 213 4.84 5.70 0.54
N GLY A 214 4.02 6.53 -0.09
CA GLY A 214 3.15 7.50 0.58
C GLY A 214 1.94 6.87 1.25
N CYS A 215 1.46 7.53 2.29
CA CYS A 215 0.24 7.18 3.00
C CYS A 215 -0.56 8.45 3.28
N LEU A 216 -1.84 8.41 2.89
CA LEU A 216 -2.82 9.43 3.23
C LEU A 216 -3.70 8.91 4.36
N GLN A 217 -3.79 9.70 5.43
CA GLN A 217 -4.57 9.36 6.62
C GLN A 217 -5.53 10.49 6.95
N LEU A 218 -6.78 10.12 7.21
CA LEU A 218 -7.83 11.01 7.71
C LEU A 218 -8.14 10.62 9.17
N TYR A 219 -7.83 11.53 10.09
CA TYR A 219 -8.07 11.39 11.52
C TYR A 219 -9.23 12.28 11.97
N ASN A 220 -9.94 11.83 13.02
CA ASN A 220 -11.01 12.59 13.66
C ASN A 220 -12.01 13.17 12.63
N ARG A 221 -12.56 14.36 12.91
CA ARG A 221 -13.62 15.00 12.12
C ARG A 221 -13.16 15.66 10.81
N SER A 222 -11.87 15.68 10.44
CA SER A 222 -11.37 16.23 9.15
C SER A 222 -9.83 16.35 9.08
N THR A 223 -9.06 15.89 10.08
CA THR A 223 -7.63 16.13 10.14
C THR A 223 -6.88 15.25 9.15
N LEU A 224 -6.25 15.84 8.16
CA LEU A 224 -5.43 15.11 7.19
C LEU A 224 -4.00 14.99 7.69
N ARG A 225 -3.39 13.85 7.38
CA ARG A 225 -1.95 13.62 7.55
C ARG A 225 -1.42 12.90 6.33
N LEU A 226 -0.32 13.42 5.79
CA LEU A 226 0.49 12.73 4.81
C LEU A 226 1.70 12.14 5.52
N ALA A 227 2.06 10.92 5.14
CA ALA A 227 3.24 10.24 5.66
C ALA A 227 4.00 9.57 4.51
N ILE A 228 5.33 9.62 4.55
CA ILE A 228 6.20 8.83 3.69
C ILE A 228 7.18 8.09 4.59
N LYS A 229 7.28 6.77 4.43
CA LYS A 229 8.16 5.94 5.25
C LYS A 229 9.32 5.42 4.41
N GLN A 230 10.51 5.40 4.99
CA GLN A 230 11.69 4.84 4.35
C GLN A 230 12.64 4.20 5.34
N LYS A 231 13.41 3.21 4.87
CA LYS A 231 14.46 2.58 5.67
C LYS A 231 15.56 3.58 6.06
N PHE A 232 15.87 4.52 5.16
CA PHE A 232 16.95 5.48 5.33
C PHE A 232 16.44 6.92 5.28
N ALA A 233 17.07 7.81 6.05
CA ALA A 233 16.60 9.17 6.25
C ALA A 233 16.99 10.14 5.13
N THR A 234 18.07 9.88 4.37
CA THR A 234 18.62 10.85 3.39
C THR A 234 17.58 11.32 2.37
N VAL A 235 16.78 10.41 1.80
CA VAL A 235 15.71 10.79 0.87
C VAL A 235 14.61 11.61 1.56
N LEU A 236 14.29 11.33 2.82
CA LEU A 236 13.29 12.09 3.56
C LEU A 236 13.77 13.51 3.85
N HIS A 237 15.06 13.71 4.11
CA HIS A 237 15.64 15.06 4.24
C HIS A 237 15.56 15.83 2.93
N CYS A 238 15.89 15.20 1.78
CA CYS A 238 15.74 15.82 0.47
C CYS A 238 14.27 16.24 0.20
N LEU A 239 13.31 15.38 0.57
CA LEU A 239 11.88 15.69 0.44
C LEU A 239 11.45 16.81 1.39
N GLN A 240 11.94 16.82 2.63
CA GLN A 240 11.62 17.85 3.62
C GLN A 240 12.10 19.24 3.16
N GLU A 241 13.35 19.34 2.72
CA GLU A 241 13.92 20.57 2.17
C GLU A 241 13.09 21.07 0.98
N PHE A 242 12.82 20.19 0.01
CA PHE A 242 12.01 20.52 -1.16
C PHE A 242 10.59 21.00 -0.81
N LEU A 243 9.93 20.37 0.17
CA LEU A 243 8.57 20.73 0.59
C LEU A 243 8.52 22.12 1.25
N VAL A 244 9.54 22.46 2.03
CA VAL A 244 9.69 23.79 2.65
C VAL A 244 9.91 24.84 1.58
N GLU A 245 10.87 24.61 0.67
CA GLU A 245 11.21 25.56 -0.39
C GLU A 245 10.06 25.78 -1.39
N SER A 246 9.36 24.71 -1.77
CA SER A 246 8.39 24.77 -2.88
C SER A 246 7.00 25.25 -2.47
N CYS A 247 6.59 25.05 -1.21
CA CYS A 247 5.22 25.36 -0.78
C CYS A 247 5.05 25.65 0.71
N ASP A 248 6.14 25.91 1.45
CA ASP A 248 6.12 26.15 2.90
C ASP A 248 5.37 25.04 3.69
N ALA A 249 5.44 23.81 3.18
CA ALA A 249 4.81 22.67 3.83
C ALA A 249 5.73 22.16 4.95
N GLY A 250 5.57 22.72 6.15
CA GLY A 250 6.23 22.23 7.35
C GLY A 250 6.06 20.71 7.52
N ALA A 251 7.15 19.98 7.36
CA ALA A 251 7.24 18.54 7.47
C ALA A 251 8.22 18.14 8.57
N ASN A 252 7.92 17.07 9.30
CA ASN A 252 8.76 16.58 10.39
C ASN A 252 9.18 15.13 10.12
N ILE A 253 10.45 14.81 10.39
CA ILE A 253 10.99 13.46 10.27
C ILE A 253 11.12 12.85 11.66
N TYR A 254 10.64 11.61 11.81
CA TYR A 254 10.72 10.84 13.04
C TYR A 254 11.40 9.50 12.78
N ALA A 255 12.27 9.09 13.69
CA ALA A 255 12.83 7.74 13.70
C ALA A 255 11.84 6.75 14.35
N GLY A 256 11.68 5.59 13.71
CA GLY A 256 10.96 4.44 14.23
C GLY A 256 11.88 3.23 14.38
N ASN A 257 11.33 2.07 14.74
CA ASN A 257 12.10 0.84 14.85
C ASN A 257 12.47 0.32 13.45
N GLY A 258 13.67 0.66 12.97
CA GLY A 258 14.22 0.21 11.68
C GLY A 258 13.76 1.00 10.44
N TYR A 259 13.12 2.16 10.64
CA TYR A 259 12.69 3.05 9.57
C TYR A 259 12.61 4.49 10.05
N PHE A 260 12.46 5.43 9.11
CA PHE A 260 12.17 6.83 9.32
C PHE A 260 10.85 7.18 8.64
N ALA A 261 10.17 8.21 9.13
CA ALA A 261 8.92 8.67 8.58
C ALA A 261 8.85 10.20 8.53
N LEU A 262 8.59 10.74 7.35
CA LEU A 262 8.29 12.14 7.12
C LEU A 262 6.78 12.35 7.24
N TYR A 263 6.35 13.33 8.03
CA TYR A 263 4.94 13.66 8.24
C TYR A 263 4.63 15.12 7.95
N ILE A 264 3.49 15.33 7.28
CA ILE A 264 2.82 16.61 7.14
C ILE A 264 1.49 16.47 7.88
N SER A 265 1.25 17.26 8.92
CA SER A 265 0.06 17.12 9.79
C SER A 265 -0.89 18.32 9.78
N ARG A 266 -0.51 19.46 9.18
CA ARG A 266 -1.44 20.58 9.00
C ARG A 266 -2.37 20.25 7.84
N THR A 267 -3.69 20.20 8.07
CA THR A 267 -4.67 19.84 7.05
C THR A 267 -4.57 20.72 5.80
N SER A 268 -4.41 22.04 5.96
CA SER A 268 -4.25 22.98 4.84
C SER A 268 -2.99 22.69 4.01
N ALA A 269 -1.86 22.43 4.66
CA ALA A 269 -0.62 22.04 3.98
C ALA A 269 -0.77 20.68 3.27
N CYS A 270 -1.43 19.70 3.90
CA CYS A 270 -1.72 18.41 3.26
C CYS A 270 -2.55 18.59 1.99
N LYS A 271 -3.61 19.42 2.03
CA LYS A 271 -4.42 19.72 0.85
C LYS A 271 -3.60 20.40 -0.25
N THR A 272 -2.78 21.39 0.11
CA THR A 272 -1.90 22.08 -0.85
C THR A 272 -0.94 21.10 -1.53
N VAL A 273 -0.26 20.27 -0.75
CA VAL A 273 0.67 19.25 -1.27
C VAL A 273 -0.06 18.22 -2.14
N LEU A 274 -1.26 17.77 -1.75
CA LEU A 274 -2.06 16.84 -2.56
C LEU A 274 -2.48 17.45 -3.89
N GLN A 275 -2.91 18.72 -3.89
CA GLN A 275 -3.28 19.42 -5.12
C GLN A 275 -2.09 19.53 -6.08
N ILE A 276 -0.93 19.96 -5.58
CA ILE A 276 0.27 20.06 -6.42
C ILE A 276 0.71 18.69 -6.95
N MET A 277 0.64 17.63 -6.14
CA MET A 277 0.94 16.27 -6.60
C MET A 277 -0.04 15.79 -7.68
N LEU A 278 -1.34 16.10 -7.57
CA LEU A 278 -2.32 15.79 -8.62
C LEU A 278 -1.98 16.51 -9.93
N ASP A 279 -1.65 17.80 -9.87
CA ASP A 279 -1.24 18.58 -11.04
C ASP A 279 0.09 18.08 -11.63
N ALA A 280 0.93 17.48 -10.79
CA ALA A 280 2.18 16.83 -11.16
C ALA A 280 2.02 15.38 -11.68
N GLY A 281 0.81 14.83 -11.69
CA GLY A 281 0.53 13.51 -12.26
C GLY A 281 0.45 12.35 -11.27
N LEU A 282 0.09 12.59 -10.01
CA LEU A 282 -0.29 11.53 -9.05
C LEU A 282 -1.31 10.59 -9.69
N LEU A 283 -1.02 9.29 -9.69
CA LEU A 283 -1.71 8.28 -10.50
C LEU A 283 -2.42 7.24 -9.62
N ILE A 284 -1.67 6.50 -8.80
CA ILE A 284 -2.15 5.33 -8.02
C ILE A 284 -3.08 5.76 -6.88
N LYS A 285 -2.74 6.88 -6.23
CA LYS A 285 -3.50 7.46 -5.11
C LYS A 285 -4.31 8.69 -5.54
N LYS A 286 -4.52 8.90 -6.85
CA LYS A 286 -5.30 10.03 -7.39
C LYS A 286 -6.67 10.17 -6.74
N GLN A 287 -7.48 9.10 -6.77
CA GLN A 287 -8.83 9.11 -6.18
C GLN A 287 -8.80 9.39 -4.67
N ASN A 288 -7.81 8.86 -3.95
CA ASN A 288 -7.63 9.14 -2.52
C ASN A 288 -7.34 10.62 -2.26
N ALA A 289 -6.50 11.24 -3.09
CA ALA A 289 -6.17 12.66 -3.00
C ALA A 289 -7.39 13.53 -3.30
N GLU A 290 -8.14 13.24 -4.37
CA GLU A 290 -9.36 13.97 -4.75
C GLU A 290 -10.42 13.94 -3.63
N LEU A 291 -10.63 12.79 -3.00
CA LEU A 291 -11.52 12.65 -1.85
C LEU A 291 -11.03 13.48 -0.64
N ALA A 292 -9.74 13.44 -0.36
CA ALA A 292 -9.14 14.17 0.75
C ALA A 292 -9.22 15.70 0.57
N LEU A 293 -9.04 16.20 -0.65
CA LEU A 293 -9.18 17.63 -0.97
C LEU A 293 -10.59 18.15 -0.66
N ASN A 294 -11.61 17.35 -0.99
CA ASN A 294 -13.01 17.66 -0.76
C ASN A 294 -13.50 17.38 0.68
N THR A 295 -12.60 16.98 1.58
CA THR A 295 -12.98 16.68 2.96
C THR A 295 -13.32 17.96 3.74
N THR A 296 -14.50 17.98 4.36
CA THR A 296 -15.00 18.99 5.30
C THR A 296 -15.34 18.33 6.64
N HIS A 297 -15.77 19.10 7.64
CA HIS A 297 -16.18 18.54 8.92
C HIS A 297 -17.45 17.68 8.81
N GLU A 298 -18.35 18.07 7.91
CA GLU A 298 -19.66 17.46 7.72
C GLU A 298 -19.56 16.12 6.97
N ASN A 299 -18.61 16.00 6.04
CA ASN A 299 -18.47 14.82 5.18
C ASN A 299 -17.33 13.87 5.59
N ALA A 300 -16.50 14.21 6.59
CA ALA A 300 -15.30 13.44 6.93
C ALA A 300 -15.56 11.97 7.24
N ALA A 301 -16.67 11.66 7.91
CA ALA A 301 -17.04 10.26 8.21
C ALA A 301 -17.25 9.45 6.92
N LYS A 302 -18.01 10.01 5.97
CA LYS A 302 -18.26 9.41 4.65
C LYS A 302 -16.96 9.28 3.87
N VAL A 303 -16.16 10.34 3.79
CA VAL A 303 -14.87 10.31 3.08
C VAL A 303 -13.94 9.26 3.68
N ARG A 304 -13.89 9.12 5.00
CA ARG A 304 -13.05 8.12 5.66
C ARG A 304 -13.47 6.69 5.32
N LEU A 305 -14.78 6.42 5.23
CA LEU A 305 -15.30 5.12 4.79
C LEU A 305 -14.88 4.85 3.34
N THR A 306 -15.09 5.80 2.43
CA THR A 306 -14.68 5.66 1.02
C THR A 306 -13.16 5.48 0.88
N LEU A 307 -12.35 6.24 1.62
CA LEU A 307 -10.89 6.05 1.64
C LEU A 307 -10.50 4.65 2.13
N ALA A 308 -11.21 4.09 3.10
CA ALA A 308 -10.92 2.75 3.61
C ALA A 308 -11.17 1.66 2.55
N GLU A 309 -12.17 1.84 1.69
CA GLU A 309 -12.46 0.95 0.56
C GLU A 309 -11.33 0.98 -0.49
N LEU A 310 -10.70 2.14 -0.69
CA LEU A 310 -9.65 2.34 -1.70
C LEU A 310 -8.25 1.82 -1.27
N VAL A 311 -7.91 1.86 0.02
CA VAL A 311 -6.56 1.49 0.52
C VAL A 311 -6.37 -0.03 0.67
N GLY A 312 -7.44 -0.80 0.45
CA GLY A 312 -7.43 -2.25 0.55
C GLY A 312 -7.48 -2.78 1.99
N ASN A 313 -7.84 -4.05 2.12
CA ASN A 313 -8.22 -4.69 3.39
C ASN A 313 -7.05 -5.03 4.33
N GLN A 314 -5.87 -4.39 4.20
CA GLN A 314 -4.70 -4.75 5.03
C GLN A 314 -4.92 -4.50 6.52
N MET A 315 -5.77 -3.52 6.86
CA MET A 315 -6.13 -3.17 8.25
C MET A 315 -7.52 -3.68 8.65
N PHE A 316 -8.08 -4.61 7.89
CA PHE A 316 -9.41 -5.14 8.14
C PHE A 316 -9.53 -5.74 9.55
N GLY A 317 -10.53 -5.27 10.30
CA GLY A 317 -10.78 -5.64 11.70
C GLY A 317 -9.81 -5.03 12.73
N ARG A 318 -8.85 -4.18 12.33
CA ARG A 318 -7.93 -3.51 13.27
C ARG A 318 -8.32 -2.07 13.61
N ARG A 319 -9.29 -1.48 12.90
CA ARG A 319 -9.73 -0.09 13.13
C ARG A 319 -11.12 -0.06 13.75
N LEU A 320 -11.24 0.71 14.82
CA LEU A 320 -12.52 1.14 15.38
C LEU A 320 -13.16 2.14 14.42
N ASP A 321 -14.45 1.99 14.15
CA ASP A 321 -15.27 2.93 13.39
C ASP A 321 -15.63 4.18 14.22
N ASP A 322 -16.44 5.11 13.70
CA ASP A 322 -16.85 6.30 14.48
C ASP A 322 -17.63 5.91 15.73
N ALA A 323 -18.47 4.88 15.66
CA ALA A 323 -19.20 4.42 16.81
C ALA A 323 -18.21 3.87 17.85
N GLY A 324 -17.27 3.02 17.45
CA GLY A 324 -16.18 2.51 18.28
C GLY A 324 -15.31 3.63 18.88
N MET A 325 -14.91 4.63 18.08
CA MET A 325 -14.13 5.78 18.55
C MET A 325 -14.92 6.64 19.55
N ASN A 326 -16.22 6.87 19.31
CA ASN A 326 -17.10 7.63 20.22
C ASN A 326 -17.38 6.89 21.53
N ARG A 327 -17.34 5.57 21.48
CA ARG A 327 -17.57 4.66 22.59
C ARG A 327 -16.35 4.56 23.51
N VAL A 328 -15.12 4.61 22.98
CA VAL A 328 -13.88 4.61 23.79
C VAL A 328 -13.87 5.82 24.75
N PRO A 329 -13.71 5.61 26.08
CA PRO A 329 -13.62 6.70 27.05
C PRO A 329 -12.54 7.70 26.66
N LYS A 330 -12.76 9.02 26.83
CA LYS A 330 -11.76 10.05 26.51
C LYS A 330 -10.39 9.79 27.16
N ALA A 331 -10.37 9.13 28.33
CA ALA A 331 -9.15 8.71 29.02
C ALA A 331 -8.33 7.65 28.26
N ALA A 332 -9.00 6.73 27.54
CA ALA A 332 -8.36 5.72 26.69
C ALA A 332 -8.00 6.24 25.28
N ARG A 333 -8.44 7.46 24.92
CA ARG A 333 -8.08 8.13 23.65
C ARG A 333 -6.77 8.90 23.72
N ARG A 334 -6.20 9.11 24.91
CA ARG A 334 -4.86 9.67 25.03
C ARG A 334 -3.88 8.59 24.58
N PRO A 335 -3.05 8.83 23.55
CA PRO A 335 -1.92 7.95 23.29
C PRO A 335 -1.10 7.92 24.57
N VAL A 336 -1.06 6.76 25.22
CA VAL A 336 -0.19 6.55 26.37
C VAL A 336 1.23 6.86 25.88
N PRO A 337 1.97 7.80 26.52
CA PRO A 337 3.38 7.98 26.22
C PRO A 337 4.04 6.61 26.24
N ARG A 338 4.76 6.27 25.17
CA ARG A 338 5.30 4.91 24.97
C ARG A 338 6.17 4.44 26.15
N ASP A 339 6.66 5.37 26.96
CA ASP A 339 7.53 5.14 28.11
C ASP A 339 6.79 4.71 29.38
N GLU A 340 5.46 4.79 29.45
CA GLU A 340 4.69 4.41 30.66
C GLU A 340 4.04 3.01 30.62
N GLN A 341 4.17 2.26 29.53
CA GLN A 341 3.51 0.95 29.39
C GLN A 341 4.21 -0.24 30.07
N ALA A 342 5.29 -0.02 30.83
CA ALA A 342 6.04 -1.11 31.46
C ALA A 342 5.53 -1.54 32.86
N GLY A 343 4.50 -0.92 33.43
CA GLY A 343 4.05 -1.37 34.75
C GLY A 343 2.80 -0.69 35.26
N LYS A 344 1.63 -1.31 35.02
CA LYS A 344 0.47 -1.40 35.93
C LYS A 344 -0.74 -1.91 35.17
N ILE A 345 -1.10 -3.18 35.41
CA ILE A 345 -2.41 -3.75 35.05
C ILE A 345 -3.19 -3.83 36.37
N GLY A 346 -4.08 -2.86 36.60
CA GLY A 346 -4.95 -2.79 37.78
C GLY A 346 -6.40 -2.53 37.33
N GLY A 347 -7.31 -3.39 37.78
CA GLY A 347 -8.64 -3.61 37.23
C GLY A 347 -9.60 -2.41 37.28
N GLY A 348 -10.34 -2.26 36.17
CA GLY A 348 -11.52 -1.41 36.04
C GLY A 348 -12.24 -1.74 34.74
N ILE A 349 -13.27 -2.59 34.81
CA ILE A 349 -14.07 -3.02 33.66
C ILE A 349 -15.50 -2.53 33.85
N SER A 350 -15.89 -1.46 33.16
CA SER A 350 -17.27 -1.26 32.71
C SER A 350 -17.26 -0.25 31.54
N GLY A 351 -18.10 -0.49 30.52
CA GLY A 351 -18.14 0.27 29.27
C GLY A 351 -17.29 -0.28 28.13
N ALA A 352 -16.02 -0.62 28.37
CA ALA A 352 -15.09 -1.03 27.29
C ALA A 352 -15.43 -2.40 26.65
N GLN A 353 -15.88 -3.39 27.42
CA GLN A 353 -16.12 -4.76 26.93
C GLN A 353 -17.28 -4.87 25.91
N MET A 354 -18.39 -4.16 26.13
CA MET A 354 -19.54 -4.17 25.21
C MET A 354 -19.20 -3.50 23.86
N GLN A 355 -18.19 -2.63 23.86
CA GLN A 355 -17.73 -1.90 22.68
C GLN A 355 -16.73 -2.71 21.84
N VAL A 356 -15.89 -3.52 22.50
CA VAL A 356 -15.07 -4.52 21.79
C VAL A 356 -16.00 -5.55 21.12
N LEU A 357 -17.08 -5.98 21.79
CA LEU A 357 -18.02 -6.96 21.24
C LEU A 357 -18.68 -6.51 19.92
N THR A 358 -19.14 -5.26 19.85
CA THR A 358 -19.79 -4.71 18.64
C THR A 358 -18.83 -4.57 17.47
N VAL A 359 -17.62 -4.06 17.72
CA VAL A 359 -16.55 -3.99 16.70
C VAL A 359 -16.20 -5.39 16.17
N THR A 360 -16.18 -6.38 17.06
CA THR A 360 -15.90 -7.75 16.66
C THR A 360 -17.03 -8.39 15.85
N LEU A 361 -18.29 -7.98 16.04
CA LEU A 361 -19.44 -8.44 15.23
C LEU A 361 -19.45 -7.80 13.83
N ASP A 362 -19.18 -6.50 13.71
CA ASP A 362 -19.06 -5.84 12.42
C ASP A 362 -17.89 -6.40 11.61
N GLU A 363 -16.77 -6.69 12.29
CA GLU A 363 -15.66 -7.43 11.70
C GLU A 363 -16.12 -8.80 11.21
N GLN A 364 -16.84 -9.57 12.04
CA GLN A 364 -17.32 -10.89 11.67
C GLN A 364 -18.20 -10.86 10.40
N GLU A 365 -19.14 -9.92 10.32
CA GLU A 365 -20.04 -9.77 9.18
C GLU A 365 -19.30 -9.36 7.92
N ALA A 366 -18.34 -8.46 8.05
CA ALA A 366 -17.52 -8.07 6.93
C ALA A 366 -16.59 -9.22 6.47
N LEU A 367 -16.05 -10.06 7.38
CA LEU A 367 -15.29 -11.27 7.02
C LEU A 367 -16.16 -12.26 6.25
N LYS A 368 -17.43 -12.43 6.64
CA LYS A 368 -18.41 -13.25 5.91
C LYS A 368 -18.67 -12.69 4.51
N LYS A 369 -18.83 -11.37 4.36
CA LYS A 369 -18.99 -10.72 3.05
C LYS A 369 -17.75 -10.92 2.16
N ALA A 370 -16.54 -10.78 2.72
CA ALA A 370 -15.30 -11.03 1.98
C ALA A 370 -15.19 -12.50 1.53
N LEU A 371 -15.56 -13.44 2.40
CA LEU A 371 -15.64 -14.86 2.07
C LEU A 371 -16.61 -15.12 0.92
N ALA A 372 -17.83 -14.55 0.99
CA ALA A 372 -18.84 -14.69 -0.04
C ALA A 372 -18.40 -14.05 -1.38
N ALA A 373 -17.73 -12.89 -1.34
CA ALA A 373 -17.19 -12.25 -2.53
C ALA A 373 -16.11 -13.10 -3.20
N LEU A 374 -15.15 -13.63 -2.44
CA LEU A 374 -14.12 -14.54 -2.97
C LEU A 374 -14.73 -15.81 -3.58
N GLN A 375 -15.76 -16.37 -2.95
CA GLN A 375 -16.49 -17.52 -3.47
C GLN A 375 -17.25 -17.18 -4.77
N LYS A 376 -17.85 -15.99 -4.86
CA LYS A 376 -18.55 -15.51 -6.06
C LYS A 376 -17.57 -15.21 -7.21
N GLU A 377 -16.45 -14.54 -6.93
CA GLU A 377 -15.39 -14.27 -7.90
C GLU A 377 -14.75 -15.56 -8.41
N GLY A 378 -14.57 -16.56 -7.54
CA GLY A 378 -14.13 -17.90 -7.95
C GLY A 378 -15.07 -18.57 -8.95
N ARG A 379 -16.38 -18.40 -8.78
CA ARG A 379 -17.38 -18.88 -9.74
C ARG A 379 -17.34 -18.06 -11.03
N SER A 380 -17.34 -16.73 -10.94
CA SER A 380 -17.33 -15.86 -12.13
C SER A 380 -16.06 -16.01 -12.99
N ALA A 381 -14.89 -16.22 -12.37
CA ALA A 381 -13.67 -16.51 -13.11
C ALA A 381 -13.73 -17.87 -13.82
N ALA A 382 -14.32 -18.89 -13.18
CA ALA A 382 -14.57 -20.19 -13.82
C ALA A 382 -15.61 -20.07 -14.95
N ASP A 383 -16.66 -19.28 -14.77
CA ASP A 383 -17.70 -19.05 -15.78
C ASP A 383 -17.15 -18.27 -16.99
N MET A 384 -16.32 -17.24 -16.77
CA MET A 384 -15.66 -16.51 -17.86
C MET A 384 -14.60 -17.35 -18.58
N ALA A 385 -13.86 -18.22 -17.86
CA ALA A 385 -12.94 -19.16 -18.47
C ALA A 385 -13.70 -20.19 -19.33
N ALA A 386 -14.81 -20.75 -18.84
CA ALA A 386 -15.67 -21.66 -19.58
C ALA A 386 -16.28 -21.00 -20.84
N HIS A 387 -16.70 -19.73 -20.74
CA HIS A 387 -17.26 -19.00 -21.87
C HIS A 387 -16.19 -18.64 -22.93
N THR A 388 -14.95 -18.40 -22.50
CA THR A 388 -13.82 -18.16 -23.39
C THR A 388 -13.36 -19.45 -24.08
N GLU A 389 -13.29 -20.57 -23.36
CA GLU A 389 -13.00 -21.89 -23.93
C GLU A 389 -14.09 -22.35 -24.93
N ALA A 390 -15.37 -22.10 -24.63
CA ALA A 390 -16.47 -22.39 -25.55
C ALA A 390 -16.33 -21.61 -26.87
N ARG A 391 -16.01 -20.31 -26.80
CA ARG A 391 -15.77 -19.48 -27.99
C ARG A 391 -14.52 -19.88 -28.79
N VAL A 392 -13.46 -20.35 -28.13
CA VAL A 392 -12.27 -20.86 -28.83
C VAL A 392 -12.55 -22.20 -29.52
N ARG A 393 -13.37 -23.07 -28.91
CA ARG A 393 -13.82 -24.31 -29.56
C ARG A 393 -14.76 -24.06 -30.75
N GLU A 394 -15.68 -23.10 -30.64
CA GLU A 394 -16.53 -22.69 -31.76
C GLU A 394 -15.72 -22.05 -32.90
N GLY A 395 -14.71 -21.22 -32.57
CA GLY A 395 -13.82 -20.62 -33.56
C GLY A 395 -12.91 -21.61 -34.30
N HIS A 396 -12.53 -22.73 -33.66
CA HIS A 396 -11.77 -23.80 -34.32
C HIS A 396 -12.63 -24.70 -35.21
N LEU A 397 -13.93 -24.86 -34.92
CA LEU A 397 -14.83 -25.62 -35.81
C LEU A 397 -15.07 -24.88 -37.14
N VAL A 398 -15.09 -23.54 -37.12
CA VAL A 398 -15.34 -22.72 -38.32
C VAL A 398 -14.10 -22.62 -39.24
N MET A 399 -12.91 -23.01 -38.78
CA MET A 399 -11.70 -23.03 -39.61
C MET A 399 -11.31 -24.42 -40.12
N MET A 400 -12.11 -25.45 -39.83
CA MET A 400 -11.93 -26.82 -40.34
C MET A 400 -13.11 -27.31 -41.19
N SER A 401 -14.00 -26.39 -41.57
CA SER A 401 -15.01 -26.56 -42.62
C SER A 401 -14.76 -25.50 -43.68
#